data_AF-A0A1W6Q3Q3-F1
#
_entry.id   AF-A0A1W6Q3Q3-F1
#
_cell.length_a   1.000
_cell.length_b   1.000
_cell.length_c   1.000
_cell.angle_alpha   90.00
_cell.angle_beta   90.00
_cell.angle_gamma   90.00
#
_symmetry.space_group_name_H-M   'P 1'
#
loop_
_entity.id
_entity.type
_entity.pdbx_description
1 polymer ?
#
loop_
_entity_poly.entity_id
_entity_poly.type
_entity_poly.pdbx_seq_one_letter_code
_entity_poly.pdbx_strand_id
1 'polypeptide(L)'
;MPPMMFAATRFLCAGLLLSGWSLRSCRIPFAAGEDLVRLVIASLLMITLCYGPLFWGMQFVASGTAAVIEMSLTPLALLGFGILLGEERWSGPRAFAMIIGMIGLSFLFSPTLEFTSLSGTAGIVGLLAISWSAVSSAWGSVLARPLIARYGSTFLSGCTTLIGGGGLFLSSLVFEPEATASLQTLWNWQAVASWLFLVLFGSLIGYSIYLQLIRDIGPARAGSFAFVSPIVAVAVGAMIAGEALSAAGMLGMILMLLAAAICLYGYQDSSRSSRHDDAEADERCALEVAVELRCDRRQREAARRIR
;
A
#
# COMPACT_ATOMS: atom_id res chain seq x y z
N MET A 1 4.96 25.83 -1.55
CA MET A 1 3.74 25.12 -2.03
C MET A 1 3.16 24.37 -0.86
N PRO A 2 1.87 24.57 -0.53
CA PRO A 2 1.17 23.78 0.49
C PRO A 2 1.17 22.29 0.09
N PRO A 3 1.55 21.38 1.00
CA PRO A 3 1.77 19.97 0.66
C PRO A 3 0.51 19.22 0.22
N MET A 4 -0.67 19.47 0.82
CA MET A 4 -1.90 18.81 0.38
C MET A 4 -2.31 19.29 -1.01
N MET A 5 -2.25 20.60 -1.31
CA MET A 5 -2.52 21.14 -2.65
C MET A 5 -1.58 20.54 -3.72
N PHE A 6 -0.29 20.45 -3.42
CA PHE A 6 0.71 19.88 -4.31
C PHE A 6 0.45 18.38 -4.59
N ALA A 7 0.08 17.60 -3.57
CA ALA A 7 -0.28 16.20 -3.74
C ALA A 7 -1.63 16.03 -4.45
N ALA A 8 -2.63 16.86 -4.13
CA ALA A 8 -3.97 16.79 -4.70
C ALA A 8 -3.96 17.07 -6.21
N THR A 9 -3.31 18.15 -6.65
CA THR A 9 -3.15 18.47 -8.08
C THR A 9 -2.45 17.34 -8.84
N ARG A 10 -1.42 16.73 -8.24
CA ARG A 10 -0.69 15.58 -8.79
C ARG A 10 -1.59 14.35 -8.97
N PHE A 11 -2.37 14.00 -7.95
CA PHE A 11 -3.31 12.86 -8.01
C PHE A 11 -4.49 13.11 -8.96
N LEU A 12 -5.04 14.33 -8.99
CA LEU A 12 -6.07 14.73 -9.96
C LEU A 12 -5.56 14.62 -11.41
N CYS A 13 -4.35 15.11 -11.70
CA CYS A 13 -3.75 15.01 -13.04
C CYS A 13 -3.59 13.54 -13.47
N ALA A 14 -3.02 12.69 -12.59
CA ALA A 14 -2.87 11.27 -12.87
C ALA A 14 -4.23 10.55 -13.03
N GLY A 15 -5.21 10.88 -12.19
CA GLY A 15 -6.56 10.32 -12.26
C GLY A 15 -7.28 10.68 -13.55
N LEU A 16 -7.15 11.92 -14.02
CA LEU A 16 -7.67 12.36 -15.31
C LEU A 16 -6.99 11.63 -16.48
N LEU A 17 -5.66 11.48 -16.45
CA LEU A 17 -4.90 10.80 -17.50
C LEU A 17 -5.21 9.29 -17.56
N LEU A 18 -5.22 8.59 -16.41
CA LEU A 18 -5.54 7.17 -16.32
C LEU A 18 -7.01 6.89 -16.68
N SER A 19 -7.94 7.71 -16.20
CA SER A 19 -9.37 7.59 -16.54
C SER A 19 -9.61 7.86 -18.03
N GLY A 20 -8.95 8.89 -18.59
CA GLY A 20 -8.97 9.20 -20.03
C GLY A 20 -8.39 8.09 -20.92
N TRP A 21 -7.37 7.38 -20.44
CA TRP A 21 -6.82 6.21 -21.13
C TRP A 21 -7.76 4.99 -21.02
N SER A 22 -8.38 4.77 -19.86
CA SER A 22 -9.38 3.70 -19.67
C SER A 22 -10.64 3.95 -20.51
N LEU A 23 -11.06 5.20 -20.66
CA LEU A 23 -12.14 5.64 -21.55
C LEU A 23 -11.85 5.26 -23.00
N ARG A 24 -10.64 5.57 -23.50
CA ARG A 24 -10.20 5.16 -24.85
C ARG A 24 -10.12 3.66 -25.08
N SER A 25 -10.04 2.86 -24.02
CA SER A 25 -9.88 1.40 -24.10
C SER A 25 -11.21 0.64 -24.20
N CYS A 26 -12.36 1.34 -24.18
CA CYS A 26 -13.73 0.79 -24.21
C CYS A 26 -14.03 -0.30 -23.17
N ARG A 27 -13.18 -0.46 -22.15
CA ARG A 27 -13.31 -1.40 -21.04
C ARG A 27 -13.60 -0.61 -19.77
N ILE A 28 -14.82 -0.08 -19.69
CA ILE A 28 -15.33 0.63 -18.51
C ILE A 28 -16.40 -0.24 -17.85
N PRO A 29 -16.02 -1.22 -17.02
CA PRO A 29 -16.96 -1.80 -16.08
C PRO A 29 -17.34 -0.70 -15.08
N PHE A 30 -18.52 -0.10 -15.23
CA PHE A 30 -19.02 0.87 -14.26
C PHE A 30 -19.23 0.18 -12.91
N ALA A 31 -18.55 0.66 -11.87
CA ALA A 31 -18.87 0.30 -10.50
C ALA A 31 -20.26 0.86 -10.16
N ALA A 32 -21.14 0.01 -9.64
CA ALA A 32 -22.55 0.35 -9.38
C ALA A 32 -22.99 -0.26 -8.05
N GLY A 33 -23.94 0.38 -7.37
CA GLY A 33 -24.40 -0.05 -6.05
C GLY A 33 -23.26 -0.11 -5.03
N GLU A 34 -23.16 -1.23 -4.32
CA GLU A 34 -22.18 -1.44 -3.23
C GLU A 34 -20.72 -1.32 -3.69
N ASP A 35 -20.39 -1.80 -4.89
CA ASP A 35 -19.01 -1.69 -5.43
C ASP A 35 -18.61 -0.23 -5.72
N LEU A 36 -19.58 0.67 -5.99
CA LEU A 36 -19.31 2.12 -6.11
C LEU A 36 -19.06 2.77 -4.74
N VAL A 37 -19.89 2.43 -3.73
CA VAL A 37 -19.70 2.94 -2.36
C VAL A 37 -18.35 2.47 -1.82
N ARG A 38 -18.01 1.19 -2.04
CA ARG A 38 -16.73 0.60 -1.66
C ARG A 38 -15.55 1.21 -2.40
N LEU A 39 -15.70 1.55 -3.68
CA LEU A 39 -14.70 2.29 -4.47
C LEU A 39 -14.42 3.67 -3.85
N VAL A 40 -15.47 4.45 -3.55
CA VAL A 40 -15.33 5.78 -2.96
C VAL A 40 -14.65 5.70 -1.58
N ILE A 41 -15.11 4.80 -0.70
CA ILE A 41 -14.53 4.62 0.64
C ILE A 41 -13.06 4.20 0.54
N ALA A 42 -12.71 3.22 -0.31
CA ALA A 42 -11.31 2.82 -0.52
C ALA A 42 -10.46 3.99 -1.04
N SER A 43 -11.00 4.83 -1.92
CA SER A 43 -10.28 5.97 -2.50
C SER A 43 -10.01 7.09 -1.51
N LEU A 44 -10.97 7.39 -0.64
CA LEU A 44 -10.78 8.33 0.45
C LEU A 44 -9.82 7.77 1.49
N LEU A 45 -9.87 6.47 1.80
CA LEU A 45 -8.94 5.82 2.75
C LEU A 45 -7.48 5.79 2.26
N MET A 46 -7.25 5.40 1.00
CA MET A 46 -5.89 5.25 0.43
C MET A 46 -5.19 6.58 0.13
N ILE A 47 -5.94 7.66 -0.11
CA ILE A 47 -5.36 8.95 -0.54
C ILE A 47 -5.75 10.10 0.39
N THR A 48 -7.04 10.40 0.57
CA THR A 48 -7.47 11.58 1.33
C THR A 48 -7.12 11.48 2.83
N LEU A 49 -7.52 10.38 3.46
CA LEU A 49 -7.31 10.08 4.88
C LEU A 49 -5.90 9.54 5.18
N CYS A 50 -5.17 9.15 4.14
CA CYS A 50 -3.73 8.91 4.17
C CYS A 50 -2.99 10.27 4.15
N TYR A 51 -2.86 10.88 2.98
CA TYR A 51 -2.02 12.05 2.77
C TYR A 51 -2.46 13.31 3.53
N GLY A 52 -3.77 13.51 3.79
CA GLY A 52 -4.23 14.66 4.57
C GLY A 52 -3.67 14.65 6.00
N PRO A 53 -4.02 13.65 6.83
CA PRO A 53 -3.44 13.46 8.17
C PRO A 53 -1.90 13.35 8.18
N LEU A 54 -1.28 12.75 7.17
CA LEU A 54 0.18 12.68 7.03
C LEU A 54 0.81 14.08 6.87
N PHE A 55 0.36 14.87 5.88
CA PHE A 55 0.88 16.21 5.62
C PHE A 55 0.51 17.22 6.72
N TRP A 56 -0.62 17.03 7.40
CA TRP A 56 -0.99 17.81 8.57
C TRP A 56 -0.12 17.47 9.79
N GLY A 57 0.11 16.19 10.07
CA GLY A 57 0.96 15.75 11.18
C GLY A 57 2.42 16.19 11.04
N MET A 58 2.95 16.23 9.82
CA MET A 58 4.29 16.75 9.53
C MET A 58 4.45 18.28 9.74
N GLN A 59 3.40 19.01 10.11
CA GLN A 59 3.53 20.39 10.60
C GLN A 59 4.00 20.45 12.07
N PHE A 60 3.90 19.33 12.81
CA PHE A 60 4.23 19.23 14.25
C PHE A 60 5.32 18.20 14.55
N VAL A 61 5.78 17.46 13.53
CA VAL A 61 6.65 16.29 13.66
C VAL A 61 7.70 16.33 12.55
N ALA A 62 8.98 16.15 12.91
CA ALA A 62 10.08 16.09 11.94
C ALA A 62 9.83 15.01 10.89
N SER A 63 10.17 15.30 9.62
CA SER A 63 9.87 14.41 8.48
C SER A 63 10.55 13.04 8.59
N GLY A 64 11.73 12.95 9.23
CA GLY A 64 12.38 11.67 9.56
C GLY A 64 11.53 10.84 10.53
N THR A 65 11.11 11.42 11.65
CA THR A 65 10.20 10.77 12.62
C THR A 65 8.88 10.35 11.97
N ALA A 66 8.30 11.20 11.10
CA ALA A 66 7.07 10.89 10.37
C ALA A 66 7.24 9.69 9.42
N ALA A 67 8.33 9.66 8.63
CA ALA A 67 8.64 8.57 7.71
C ALA A 67 8.87 7.24 8.45
N VAL A 68 9.60 7.25 9.58
CA VAL A 68 9.81 6.04 10.40
C VAL A 68 8.48 5.48 10.92
N ILE A 69 7.57 6.34 11.39
CA ILE A 69 6.24 5.92 11.88
C ILE A 69 5.40 5.35 10.73
N GLU A 70 5.25 6.10 9.62
CA GLU A 70 4.43 5.68 8.48
C GLU A 70 4.92 4.36 7.88
N MET A 71 6.23 4.26 7.60
CA MET A 71 6.84 3.10 6.92
C MET A 71 6.94 1.86 7.81
N SER A 72 6.96 2.02 9.13
CA SER A 72 6.91 0.88 10.07
C SER A 72 5.47 0.42 10.32
N LEU A 73 4.52 1.35 10.47
CA LEU A 73 3.14 1.02 10.82
C LEU A 73 2.32 0.53 9.62
N THR A 74 2.59 1.02 8.41
CA THR A 74 1.86 0.59 7.19
C THR A 74 1.94 -0.91 6.93
N PRO A 75 3.12 -1.56 6.85
CA PRO A 75 3.20 -3.01 6.64
C PRO A 75 2.64 -3.81 7.83
N LEU A 76 2.76 -3.31 9.06
CA LEU A 76 2.17 -3.93 10.26
C LEU A 76 0.64 -3.91 10.21
N ALA A 77 0.03 -2.78 9.83
CA ALA A 77 -1.41 -2.63 9.67
C ALA A 77 -1.94 -3.47 8.48
N LEU A 78 -1.21 -3.52 7.35
CA LEU A 78 -1.57 -4.37 6.21
C LEU A 78 -1.58 -5.86 6.59
N LEU A 79 -0.60 -6.33 7.38
CA LEU A 79 -0.59 -7.70 7.91
C LEU A 79 -1.73 -7.93 8.91
N GLY A 80 -1.98 -6.97 9.80
CA GLY A 80 -3.07 -7.04 10.79
C GLY A 80 -4.44 -7.19 10.13
N PHE A 81 -4.75 -6.36 9.12
CA PHE A 81 -6.01 -6.48 8.37
C PHE A 81 -6.05 -7.73 7.48
N GLY A 82 -4.92 -8.15 6.88
CA GLY A 82 -4.83 -9.40 6.12
C GLY A 82 -5.15 -10.63 6.98
N ILE A 83 -4.67 -10.67 8.23
CA ILE A 83 -5.00 -11.74 9.19
C ILE A 83 -6.45 -11.64 9.67
N LEU A 84 -6.95 -10.43 9.97
CA LEU A 84 -8.32 -10.22 10.46
C LEU A 84 -9.40 -10.60 9.44
N LEU A 85 -9.08 -10.52 8.13
CA LEU A 85 -9.94 -10.98 7.03
C LEU A 85 -9.66 -12.43 6.60
N GLY A 86 -8.74 -13.15 7.27
CA GLY A 86 -8.37 -14.52 6.95
C GLY A 86 -7.56 -14.70 5.65
N GLU A 87 -7.14 -13.62 5.01
CA GLU A 87 -6.33 -13.66 3.77
C GLU A 87 -4.87 -14.05 4.03
N GLU A 88 -4.36 -13.84 5.25
CA GLU A 88 -3.00 -14.24 5.64
C GLU A 88 -2.97 -15.01 6.99
N ARG A 89 -2.04 -15.96 7.12
CA ARG A 89 -1.72 -16.64 8.39
C ARG A 89 -0.61 -15.89 9.13
N TRP A 90 -0.67 -15.80 10.47
CA TRP A 90 0.40 -15.22 11.30
C TRP A 90 1.73 -15.96 11.06
N SER A 91 2.84 -15.21 10.97
CA SER A 91 4.16 -15.74 10.64
C SER A 91 5.25 -15.04 11.45
N GLY A 92 5.89 -15.79 12.36
CA GLY A 92 6.99 -15.28 13.19
C GLY A 92 8.12 -14.58 12.40
N PRO A 93 8.59 -15.17 11.28
CA PRO A 93 9.56 -14.50 10.39
C PRO A 93 9.10 -13.13 9.86
N ARG A 94 7.79 -12.92 9.60
CA ARG A 94 7.29 -11.61 9.16
C ARG A 94 7.32 -10.58 10.29
N ALA A 95 6.92 -10.97 11.50
CA ALA A 95 7.02 -10.10 12.68
C ALA A 95 8.48 -9.73 13.00
N PHE A 96 9.40 -10.69 12.90
CA PHE A 96 10.84 -10.46 13.07
C PHE A 96 11.41 -9.52 11.99
N ALA A 97 11.02 -9.71 10.71
CA ALA A 97 11.37 -8.80 9.63
C ALA A 97 10.88 -7.37 9.87
N MET A 98 9.65 -7.18 10.37
CA MET A 98 9.11 -5.85 10.70
C MET A 98 9.91 -5.17 11.82
N ILE A 99 10.32 -5.91 12.86
CA ILE A 99 11.15 -5.37 13.95
C ILE A 99 12.51 -4.93 13.41
N ILE A 100 13.18 -5.76 12.60
CA ILE A 100 14.45 -5.39 11.95
C ILE A 100 14.27 -4.17 11.03
N GLY A 101 13.18 -4.12 10.25
CA GLY A 101 12.88 -3.01 9.35
C GLY A 101 12.67 -1.68 10.09
N MET A 102 11.94 -1.70 11.21
CA MET A 102 11.73 -0.54 12.09
C MET A 102 13.03 -0.06 12.75
N ILE A 103 13.90 -0.98 13.18
CA ILE A 103 15.24 -0.62 13.71
C ILE A 103 16.09 -0.02 12.58
N GLY A 104 16.09 -0.62 11.39
CA GLY A 104 16.82 -0.13 10.21
C GLY A 104 16.36 1.27 9.76
N LEU A 105 15.05 1.51 9.72
CA LEU A 105 14.45 2.83 9.50
C LEU A 105 14.92 3.85 10.55
N SER A 106 14.95 3.45 11.83
CA SER A 106 15.40 4.33 12.93
C SER A 106 16.89 4.70 12.82
N PHE A 107 17.75 3.79 12.33
CA PHE A 107 19.15 4.10 12.01
C PHE A 107 19.31 4.94 10.74
N LEU A 108 18.48 4.70 9.71
CA LEU A 108 18.52 5.42 8.44
C LEU A 108 18.18 6.91 8.62
N PHE A 109 17.11 7.19 9.37
CA PHE A 109 16.64 8.54 9.67
C PHE A 109 17.24 9.12 10.97
N SER A 110 18.22 8.47 11.61
CA SER A 110 18.76 8.92 12.90
C SER A 110 19.25 10.38 12.96
N PRO A 111 19.78 11.00 11.87
CA PRO A 111 20.14 12.42 11.88
C PRO A 111 18.95 13.39 11.88
N THR A 112 17.73 12.90 11.61
CA THR A 112 16.49 13.69 11.49
C THR A 112 15.37 13.20 12.43
N LEU A 113 15.72 12.37 13.43
CA LEU A 113 14.82 11.93 14.50
C LEU A 113 14.81 12.93 15.66
N GLU A 114 13.80 13.79 15.70
CA GLU A 114 13.55 14.69 16.83
C GLU A 114 12.53 14.09 17.80
N PHE A 115 13.02 13.50 18.89
CA PHE A 115 12.16 12.98 19.97
C PHE A 115 11.47 14.08 20.79
N THR A 116 11.91 15.34 20.65
CA THR A 116 11.29 16.53 21.27
C THR A 116 9.80 16.66 20.92
N SER A 117 9.37 16.16 19.75
CA SER A 117 7.97 16.10 19.33
C SER A 117 7.06 15.33 20.31
N LEU A 118 7.61 14.45 21.15
CA LEU A 118 6.84 13.68 22.14
C LEU A 118 6.41 14.49 23.37
N SER A 119 7.06 15.63 23.65
CA SER A 119 6.85 16.42 24.87
C SER A 119 5.69 17.42 24.79
N GLY A 120 5.06 17.60 23.61
CA GLY A 120 4.01 18.59 23.39
C GLY A 120 2.73 18.00 22.81
N THR A 121 1.57 18.43 23.30
CA THR A 121 0.25 17.94 22.86
C THR A 121 0.06 18.00 21.34
N ALA A 122 0.54 19.07 20.68
CA ALA A 122 0.46 19.21 19.23
C ALA A 122 1.29 18.15 18.49
N GLY A 123 2.48 17.82 18.99
CA GLY A 123 3.32 16.75 18.44
C GLY A 123 2.70 15.37 18.65
N ILE A 124 2.11 15.09 19.82
CA ILE A 124 1.35 13.85 20.08
C ILE A 124 0.18 13.70 19.09
N VAL A 125 -0.60 14.76 18.88
CA VAL A 125 -1.71 14.74 17.89
C VAL A 125 -1.19 14.60 16.46
N GLY A 126 -0.02 15.17 16.14
CA GLY A 126 0.69 14.93 14.86
C GLY A 126 1.12 13.48 14.67
N LEU A 127 1.72 12.84 15.68
CA LEU A 127 2.05 11.40 15.66
C LEU A 127 0.80 10.53 15.47
N LEU A 128 -0.32 10.88 16.11
CA LEU A 128 -1.59 10.17 15.95
C LEU A 128 -2.17 10.34 14.54
N ALA A 129 -2.06 11.52 13.93
CA ALA A 129 -2.48 11.78 12.55
C ALA A 129 -1.63 10.98 11.52
N ILE A 130 -0.31 10.93 11.71
CA ILE A 130 0.61 10.11 10.89
C ILE A 130 0.31 8.62 11.08
N SER A 131 0.05 8.19 12.32
CA SER A 131 -0.32 6.80 12.62
C SER A 131 -1.66 6.40 11.97
N TRP A 132 -2.64 7.32 11.99
CA TRP A 132 -3.93 7.12 11.31
C TRP A 132 -3.75 6.97 9.79
N SER A 133 -2.88 7.77 9.15
CA SER A 133 -2.58 7.65 7.72
C SER A 133 -2.15 6.23 7.32
N ALA A 134 -1.21 5.64 8.07
CA ALA A 134 -0.75 4.28 7.83
C ALA A 134 -1.87 3.24 7.96
N VAL A 135 -2.74 3.39 8.98
CA VAL A 135 -3.88 2.50 9.23
C VAL A 135 -4.97 2.67 8.16
N SER A 136 -5.28 3.90 7.74
CA SER A 136 -6.30 4.16 6.71
C SER A 136 -5.83 3.68 5.33
N SER A 137 -4.55 3.90 5.01
CA SER A 137 -3.92 3.40 3.79
C SER A 137 -3.96 1.87 3.73
N ALA A 138 -3.64 1.21 4.85
CA ALA A 138 -3.72 -0.24 4.98
C ALA A 138 -5.15 -0.78 4.80
N TRP A 139 -6.14 -0.20 5.51
CA TRP A 139 -7.55 -0.57 5.35
C TRP A 139 -8.02 -0.35 3.92
N GLY A 140 -7.72 0.80 3.33
CA GLY A 140 -8.10 1.16 1.96
C GLY A 140 -7.54 0.20 0.91
N SER A 141 -6.27 -0.21 1.06
CA SER A 141 -5.59 -1.17 0.17
C SER A 141 -6.25 -2.55 0.20
N VAL A 142 -6.58 -3.03 1.39
CA VAL A 142 -7.29 -4.31 1.59
C VAL A 142 -8.73 -4.20 1.07
N LEU A 143 -9.42 -3.08 1.34
CA LEU A 143 -10.77 -2.82 0.85
C LEU A 143 -10.83 -2.75 -0.68
N ALA A 144 -9.79 -2.21 -1.32
CA ALA A 144 -9.67 -2.12 -2.78
C ALA A 144 -9.44 -3.48 -3.45
N ARG A 145 -8.72 -4.43 -2.81
CA ARG A 145 -8.24 -5.69 -3.43
C ARG A 145 -9.29 -6.42 -4.30
N PRO A 146 -10.54 -6.68 -3.86
CA PRO A 146 -11.53 -7.38 -4.69
C PRO A 146 -12.07 -6.55 -5.86
N LEU A 147 -12.05 -5.21 -5.75
CA LEU A 147 -12.38 -4.34 -6.87
C LEU A 147 -11.27 -4.38 -7.92
N ILE A 148 -9.99 -4.45 -7.52
CA ILE A 148 -8.89 -4.63 -8.47
C ILE A 148 -9.03 -5.98 -9.20
N ALA A 149 -9.47 -7.03 -8.50
CA ALA A 149 -9.76 -8.33 -9.10
C ALA A 149 -10.87 -8.26 -10.17
N ARG A 150 -12.02 -7.63 -9.85
CA ARG A 150 -13.21 -7.49 -10.72
C ARG A 150 -13.03 -6.47 -11.86
N TYR A 151 -12.59 -5.26 -11.55
CA TYR A 151 -12.62 -4.09 -12.43
C TYR A 151 -11.26 -3.82 -13.12
N GLY A 152 -10.17 -4.44 -12.64
CA GLY A 152 -8.82 -4.29 -13.19
C GLY A 152 -8.03 -3.11 -12.62
N SER A 153 -6.70 -3.26 -12.57
CA SER A 153 -5.78 -2.28 -11.96
C SER A 153 -5.83 -0.91 -12.63
N THR A 154 -5.82 -0.81 -13.96
CA THR A 154 -5.82 0.48 -14.68
C THR A 154 -7.03 1.35 -14.34
N PHE A 155 -8.24 0.79 -14.45
CA PHE A 155 -9.49 1.52 -14.19
C PHE A 155 -9.58 1.94 -12.72
N LEU A 156 -9.25 1.03 -11.79
CA LEU A 156 -9.24 1.36 -10.37
C LEU A 156 -8.18 2.42 -10.04
N SER A 157 -6.99 2.35 -10.65
CA SER A 157 -5.95 3.37 -10.44
C SER A 157 -6.42 4.76 -10.85
N GLY A 158 -7.09 4.88 -12.01
CA GLY A 158 -7.67 6.14 -12.46
C GLY A 158 -8.78 6.66 -11.55
N CYS A 159 -9.77 5.81 -11.22
CA CYS A 159 -10.86 6.20 -10.33
C CYS A 159 -10.37 6.58 -8.94
N THR A 160 -9.47 5.78 -8.36
CA THR A 160 -8.97 5.97 -7.01
C THR A 160 -8.11 7.22 -6.88
N THR A 161 -7.21 7.49 -7.85
CA THR A 161 -6.43 8.74 -7.85
C THR A 161 -7.28 9.97 -8.13
N LEU A 162 -8.34 9.86 -8.95
CA LEU A 162 -9.27 10.97 -9.21
C LEU A 162 -10.17 11.29 -8.00
N ILE A 163 -10.83 10.28 -7.42
CA ILE A 163 -11.74 10.45 -6.26
C ILE A 163 -10.94 10.85 -5.01
N GLY A 164 -9.84 10.14 -4.72
CA GLY A 164 -8.99 10.43 -3.58
C GLY A 164 -8.23 11.75 -3.71
N GLY A 165 -7.78 12.10 -4.94
CA GLY A 165 -7.19 13.40 -5.25
C GLY A 165 -8.20 14.55 -5.11
N GLY A 166 -9.46 14.34 -5.52
CA GLY A 166 -10.56 15.30 -5.31
C GLY A 166 -10.89 15.51 -3.83
N GLY A 167 -10.96 14.43 -3.05
CA GLY A 167 -11.10 14.52 -1.59
C GLY A 167 -9.94 15.29 -0.93
N LEU A 168 -8.70 15.02 -1.36
CA LEU A 168 -7.50 15.71 -0.84
C LEU A 168 -7.44 17.18 -1.26
N PHE A 169 -7.97 17.53 -2.44
CA PHE A 169 -8.12 18.91 -2.89
C PHE A 169 -9.14 19.67 -2.01
N LEU A 170 -10.28 19.06 -1.72
CA LEU A 170 -11.29 19.65 -0.83
C LEU A 170 -10.77 19.82 0.59
N SER A 171 -9.98 18.88 1.13
CA SER A 171 -9.35 19.05 2.45
C SER A 171 -8.26 20.14 2.44
N SER A 172 -7.47 20.24 1.36
CA SER A 172 -6.48 21.33 1.21
C SER A 172 -7.14 22.71 1.31
N LEU A 173 -8.27 22.94 0.63
CA LEU A 173 -9.01 24.21 0.71
C LEU A 173 -9.55 24.56 2.11
N VAL A 174 -9.62 23.60 3.03
CA VAL A 174 -10.08 23.80 4.43
C VAL A 174 -8.90 23.94 5.40
N PHE A 175 -7.81 23.20 5.19
CA PHE A 175 -6.67 23.14 6.12
C PHE A 175 -5.44 23.95 5.70
N GLU A 176 -5.38 24.45 4.46
CA GLU A 176 -4.27 25.23 3.93
C GLU A 176 -4.78 26.59 3.39
N PRO A 177 -4.79 27.69 4.19
CA PRO A 177 -5.33 28.98 3.74
C PRO A 177 -4.70 29.53 2.45
N GLU A 178 -3.40 29.27 2.25
CA GLU A 178 -2.63 29.68 1.07
C GLU A 178 -2.85 28.77 -0.16
N ALA A 179 -3.73 27.76 -0.09
CA ALA A 179 -3.99 26.81 -1.17
C ALA A 179 -4.44 27.50 -2.47
N THR A 180 -5.32 28.51 -2.37
CA THR A 180 -5.86 29.24 -3.53
C THR A 180 -4.84 30.21 -4.11
N ALA A 181 -4.11 30.96 -3.27
CA ALA A 181 -3.02 31.83 -3.70
C ALA A 181 -1.90 31.04 -4.41
N SER A 182 -1.57 29.85 -3.90
CA SER A 182 -0.54 28.97 -4.49
C SER A 182 -0.88 28.41 -5.88
N LEU A 183 -2.16 28.46 -6.28
CA LEU A 183 -2.61 28.13 -7.64
C LEU A 183 -2.57 29.34 -8.59
N GLN A 184 -2.57 30.57 -8.06
CA GLN A 184 -2.50 31.80 -8.84
C GLN A 184 -1.06 32.30 -9.04
N THR A 185 -0.15 31.97 -8.12
CA THR A 185 1.29 32.25 -8.27
C THR A 185 1.88 31.44 -9.42
N LEU A 186 2.70 32.07 -10.27
CA LEU A 186 3.48 31.34 -11.29
C LEU A 186 4.45 30.35 -10.63
N TRP A 187 4.33 29.06 -10.97
CA TRP A 187 5.19 28.02 -10.43
C TRP A 187 6.60 28.13 -11.01
N ASN A 188 7.61 28.12 -10.15
CA ASN A 188 9.02 28.11 -10.57
C ASN A 188 9.34 26.81 -11.35
N TRP A 189 10.25 26.88 -12.33
CA TRP A 189 10.55 25.78 -13.24
C TRP A 189 10.92 24.48 -12.52
N GLN A 190 11.72 24.56 -11.45
CA GLN A 190 12.07 23.40 -10.63
C GLN A 190 10.83 22.73 -10.01
N ALA A 191 9.86 23.52 -9.52
CA ALA A 191 8.63 22.99 -8.94
C ALA A 191 7.74 22.31 -10.00
N VAL A 192 7.66 22.88 -11.21
CA VAL A 192 6.95 22.26 -12.35
C VAL A 192 7.62 20.95 -12.76
N ALA A 193 8.96 20.93 -12.86
CA ALA A 193 9.72 19.72 -13.21
C ALA A 193 9.57 18.61 -12.17
N SER A 194 9.70 18.93 -10.87
CA SER A 194 9.47 17.97 -9.79
C SER A 194 8.02 17.47 -9.75
N TRP A 195 7.03 18.35 -9.96
CA TRP A 195 5.63 17.96 -10.03
C TRP A 195 5.36 17.00 -11.20
N LEU A 196 5.85 17.32 -12.41
CA LEU A 196 5.68 16.49 -13.60
C LEU A 196 6.34 15.11 -13.44
N PHE A 197 7.55 15.07 -12.86
CA PHE A 197 8.21 13.81 -12.50
C PHE A 197 7.36 12.98 -11.52
N LEU A 198 6.83 13.60 -10.47
CA LEU A 198 6.01 12.93 -9.46
C LEU A 198 4.61 12.55 -9.98
N VAL A 199 4.05 13.24 -10.97
CA VAL A 199 2.85 12.81 -11.72
C VAL A 199 3.18 11.51 -12.47
N LEU A 200 4.17 11.54 -13.35
CA LEU A 200 4.48 10.42 -14.26
C LEU A 200 4.96 9.18 -13.51
N PHE A 201 6.05 9.30 -12.74
CA PHE A 201 6.67 8.16 -12.07
C PHE A 201 5.96 7.82 -10.76
N GLY A 202 5.53 8.83 -9.99
CA GLY A 202 4.90 8.62 -8.69
C GLY A 202 3.42 8.25 -8.76
N SER A 203 2.60 8.97 -9.53
CA SER A 203 1.14 8.78 -9.54
C SER A 203 0.60 7.92 -10.69
N LEU A 204 1.14 8.01 -11.91
CA LEU A 204 0.73 7.10 -12.98
C LEU A 204 1.41 5.74 -12.83
N ILE A 205 2.73 5.68 -12.92
CA ILE A 205 3.48 4.42 -12.95
C ILE A 205 3.45 3.74 -11.57
N GLY A 206 3.97 4.41 -10.53
CA GLY A 206 4.11 3.82 -9.19
C GLY A 206 2.79 3.34 -8.59
N TYR A 207 1.73 4.15 -8.67
CA TYR A 207 0.42 3.77 -8.12
C TYR A 207 -0.26 2.63 -8.90
N SER A 208 -0.14 2.61 -10.23
CA SER A 208 -0.69 1.52 -11.05
C SER A 208 0.03 0.20 -10.78
N ILE A 209 1.36 0.24 -10.62
CA ILE A 209 2.16 -0.91 -10.20
C ILE A 209 1.76 -1.35 -8.78
N TYR A 210 1.54 -0.43 -7.84
CA TYR A 210 1.13 -0.77 -6.48
C TYR A 210 -0.24 -1.48 -6.42
N LEU A 211 -1.25 -0.97 -7.11
CA LEU A 211 -2.56 -1.64 -7.18
C LEU A 211 -2.47 -2.99 -7.92
N GLN A 212 -1.63 -3.10 -8.96
CA GLN A 212 -1.36 -4.40 -9.56
C GLN A 212 -0.68 -5.37 -8.57
N LEU A 213 0.27 -4.89 -7.76
CA LEU A 213 0.96 -5.70 -6.75
C LEU A 213 0.00 -6.19 -5.64
N ILE A 214 -0.93 -5.34 -5.18
CA ILE A 214 -2.00 -5.72 -4.25
C ILE A 214 -2.88 -6.84 -4.84
N ARG A 215 -3.19 -6.78 -6.14
CA ARG A 215 -3.94 -7.82 -6.85
C ARG A 215 -3.16 -9.14 -6.90
N ASP A 216 -1.93 -9.07 -7.39
CA ASP A 216 -1.18 -10.23 -7.86
C ASP A 216 -0.46 -10.98 -6.71
N ILE A 217 -0.02 -10.28 -5.65
CA ILE A 217 0.66 -10.90 -4.49
C ILE A 217 0.02 -10.61 -3.12
N GLY A 218 -1.00 -9.76 -3.04
CA GLY A 218 -1.72 -9.44 -1.81
C GLY A 218 -1.21 -8.20 -1.05
N PRO A 219 -2.05 -7.58 -0.19
CA PRO A 219 -1.81 -6.26 0.37
C PRO A 219 -0.60 -6.15 1.31
N ALA A 220 -0.40 -7.06 2.28
CA ALA A 220 0.76 -6.98 3.19
C ALA A 220 2.08 -7.28 2.48
N ARG A 221 2.02 -8.16 1.48
CA ARG A 221 3.16 -8.60 0.67
C ARG A 221 3.53 -7.58 -0.41
N ALA A 222 2.58 -6.76 -0.85
CA ALA A 222 2.86 -5.49 -1.51
C ALA A 222 3.53 -4.52 -0.53
N GLY A 223 2.99 -4.36 0.69
CA GLY A 223 3.51 -3.49 1.75
C GLY A 223 5.01 -3.67 2.08
N SER A 224 5.59 -4.84 1.82
CA SER A 224 7.03 -5.09 1.88
C SER A 224 7.88 -4.11 1.05
N PHE A 225 7.32 -3.45 0.02
CA PHE A 225 8.05 -2.42 -0.76
C PHE A 225 8.48 -1.23 0.11
N ALA A 226 7.77 -0.94 1.21
CA ALA A 226 8.06 0.18 2.11
C ALA A 226 9.44 0.07 2.78
N PHE A 227 9.97 -1.15 2.95
CA PHE A 227 11.34 -1.36 3.43
C PHE A 227 12.40 -1.18 2.33
N VAL A 228 12.03 -1.36 1.05
CA VAL A 228 12.97 -1.26 -0.09
C VAL A 228 13.09 0.18 -0.59
N SER A 229 11.97 0.92 -0.63
CA SER A 229 11.93 2.27 -1.22
C SER A 229 12.92 3.27 -0.60
N PRO A 230 13.11 3.35 0.74
CA PRO A 230 14.04 4.31 1.34
C PRO A 230 15.51 4.00 1.01
N ILE A 231 15.89 2.73 0.88
CA ILE A 231 17.25 2.33 0.48
C ILE A 231 17.54 2.85 -0.94
N VAL A 232 16.60 2.65 -1.87
CA VAL A 232 16.75 3.12 -3.26
C VAL A 232 16.79 4.65 -3.30
N ALA A 233 15.92 5.33 -2.54
CA ALA A 233 15.90 6.79 -2.47
C ALA A 233 17.22 7.37 -1.91
N VAL A 234 17.75 6.80 -0.82
CA VAL A 234 19.01 7.25 -0.19
C VAL A 234 20.22 6.92 -1.06
N ALA A 235 20.27 5.74 -1.70
CA ALA A 235 21.35 5.38 -2.61
C ALA A 235 21.40 6.29 -3.85
N VAL A 236 20.25 6.53 -4.50
CA VAL A 236 20.15 7.45 -5.64
C VAL A 236 20.44 8.89 -5.21
N GLY A 237 19.96 9.30 -4.03
CA GLY A 237 20.27 10.61 -3.44
C GLY A 237 21.77 10.83 -3.28
N ALA A 238 22.48 9.92 -2.60
CA ALA A 238 23.92 9.99 -2.42
C ALA A 238 24.69 10.00 -3.75
N MET A 239 24.27 9.19 -4.73
CA MET A 239 24.90 9.15 -6.07
C MET A 239 24.72 10.45 -6.87
N ILE A 240 23.61 11.18 -6.69
CA ILE A 240 23.32 12.42 -7.45
C ILE A 240 23.83 13.66 -6.71
N ALA A 241 23.68 13.72 -5.39
CA ALA A 241 24.10 14.86 -4.56
C ALA A 241 25.59 14.81 -4.17
N GLY A 242 26.24 13.64 -4.24
CA GLY A 242 27.62 13.45 -3.81
C GLY A 242 27.80 13.42 -2.28
N GLU A 243 26.70 13.29 -1.52
CA GLU A 243 26.71 13.32 -0.07
C GLU A 243 27.31 12.05 0.56
N ALA A 244 28.17 12.23 1.55
CA ALA A 244 28.81 11.12 2.26
C ALA A 244 27.81 10.44 3.22
N LEU A 245 27.42 9.21 2.91
CA LEU A 245 26.55 8.40 3.75
C LEU A 245 27.16 8.14 5.12
N SER A 246 26.41 8.47 6.19
CA SER A 246 26.85 8.20 7.56
C SER A 246 26.89 6.69 7.85
N ALA A 247 27.74 6.28 8.81
CA ALA A 247 27.81 4.89 9.23
C ALA A 247 26.45 4.36 9.76
N ALA A 248 25.67 5.22 10.42
CA ALA A 248 24.30 4.92 10.84
C ALA A 248 23.37 4.70 9.64
N GLY A 249 23.44 5.56 8.61
CA GLY A 249 22.67 5.41 7.38
C GLY A 249 22.99 4.11 6.63
N MET A 250 24.27 3.75 6.52
CA MET A 250 24.70 2.48 5.92
C MET A 250 24.20 1.27 6.72
N LEU A 251 24.29 1.30 8.05
CA LEU A 251 23.76 0.24 8.92
C LEU A 251 22.23 0.11 8.77
N GLY A 252 21.52 1.24 8.71
CA GLY A 252 20.07 1.29 8.48
C GLY A 252 19.67 0.64 7.17
N MET A 253 20.36 0.96 6.07
CA MET A 253 20.13 0.32 4.76
C MET A 253 20.37 -1.19 4.79
N ILE A 254 21.44 -1.67 5.44
CA ILE A 254 21.74 -3.10 5.56
C ILE A 254 20.63 -3.82 6.35
N LEU A 255 20.18 -3.26 7.47
CA LEU A 255 19.08 -3.82 8.25
C LEU A 255 17.77 -3.85 7.45
N MET A 256 17.45 -2.80 6.70
CA MET A 256 16.25 -2.76 5.85
C MET A 256 16.31 -3.76 4.68
N LEU A 257 17.50 -4.00 4.10
CA LEU A 257 17.70 -5.07 3.11
C LEU A 257 17.46 -6.46 3.72
N LEU A 258 17.99 -6.71 4.93
CA LEU A 258 17.77 -7.97 5.66
C LEU A 258 16.29 -8.16 6.01
N ALA A 259 15.60 -7.10 6.46
CA ALA A 259 14.16 -7.12 6.72
C ALA A 259 13.36 -7.46 5.44
N ALA A 260 13.63 -6.79 4.32
CA ALA A 260 12.98 -7.07 3.04
C ALA A 260 13.23 -8.52 2.58
N ALA A 261 14.47 -9.01 2.69
CA ALA A 261 14.82 -10.39 2.35
C ALA A 261 14.05 -11.41 3.22
N ILE A 262 14.06 -11.27 4.55
CA ILE A 262 13.36 -12.18 5.47
C ILE A 262 11.84 -12.16 5.18
N CYS A 263 11.27 -10.99 4.90
CA CYS A 263 9.85 -10.84 4.56
C CYS A 263 9.49 -11.58 3.25
N LEU A 264 10.33 -11.46 2.22
CA LEU A 264 10.14 -12.11 0.91
C LEU A 264 10.37 -13.62 0.96
N TYR A 265 11.45 -14.10 1.59
CA TYR A 265 11.73 -15.54 1.72
C TYR A 265 10.71 -16.23 2.63
N GLY A 266 10.34 -15.61 3.76
CA GLY A 266 9.28 -16.11 4.65
C GLY A 266 7.89 -16.15 4.01
N TYR A 267 7.65 -15.41 2.91
CA TYR A 267 6.46 -15.60 2.09
C TYR A 267 6.54 -16.87 1.22
N GLN A 268 7.68 -17.17 0.59
CA GLN A 268 7.80 -18.31 -0.32
C GLN A 268 7.46 -19.63 0.38
N ASP A 269 8.06 -19.85 1.55
CA ASP A 269 7.90 -21.06 2.36
C ASP A 269 6.44 -21.27 2.78
N SER A 270 5.79 -20.20 3.27
CA SER A 270 4.36 -20.20 3.62
C SER A 270 3.44 -20.54 2.45
N SER A 271 3.74 -20.09 1.23
CA SER A 271 2.96 -20.45 0.02
C SER A 271 3.31 -21.82 -0.57
N ARG A 272 4.41 -22.42 -0.13
CA ARG A 272 4.82 -23.79 -0.48
C ARG A 272 4.15 -24.80 0.45
N SER A 273 4.02 -24.47 1.74
CA SER A 273 3.15 -25.18 2.69
C SER A 273 1.69 -25.12 2.26
N SER A 274 1.08 -23.94 2.05
CA SER A 274 -0.36 -23.90 1.74
C SER A 274 -0.71 -24.68 0.48
N ARG A 275 0.11 -24.59 -0.58
CA ARG A 275 -0.08 -25.35 -1.82
C ARG A 275 0.14 -26.87 -1.65
N HIS A 276 0.77 -27.30 -0.55
CA HIS A 276 0.86 -28.70 -0.16
C HIS A 276 -0.39 -29.12 0.64
N ASP A 277 -0.82 -28.29 1.60
CA ASP A 277 -2.10 -28.45 2.34
C ASP A 277 -3.28 -28.59 1.34
N ASP A 278 -3.36 -27.66 0.37
CA ASP A 278 -4.42 -27.59 -0.66
C ASP A 278 -4.40 -28.82 -1.58
N ALA A 279 -3.20 -29.34 -1.92
CA ALA A 279 -3.05 -30.52 -2.76
C ALA A 279 -3.39 -31.82 -2.01
N GLU A 280 -3.03 -31.95 -0.73
CA GLU A 280 -3.51 -33.06 0.10
C GLU A 280 -5.02 -33.04 0.27
N ALA A 281 -5.64 -31.85 0.38
CA ALA A 281 -7.08 -31.71 0.50
C ALA A 281 -7.83 -32.15 -0.77
N ASP A 282 -7.34 -31.75 -1.94
CA ASP A 282 -7.92 -32.15 -3.24
C ASP A 282 -7.71 -33.66 -3.51
N GLU A 283 -6.55 -34.23 -3.17
CA GLU A 283 -6.29 -35.67 -3.27
C GLU A 283 -7.21 -36.50 -2.35
N ARG A 284 -7.44 -36.02 -1.11
CA ARG A 284 -8.41 -36.66 -0.17
C ARG A 284 -9.83 -36.60 -0.71
N CYS A 285 -10.27 -35.45 -1.23
CA CYS A 285 -11.59 -35.27 -1.84
C CYS A 285 -11.78 -36.22 -3.04
N ALA A 286 -10.81 -36.29 -3.94
CA ALA A 286 -10.80 -37.21 -5.08
C ALA A 286 -10.85 -38.68 -4.64
N LEU A 287 -10.16 -39.04 -3.55
CA LEU A 287 -10.20 -40.38 -2.96
C LEU A 287 -11.58 -40.74 -2.41
N GLU A 288 -12.23 -39.85 -1.66
CA GLU A 288 -13.58 -40.08 -1.12
C GLU A 288 -14.62 -40.27 -2.23
N VAL A 289 -14.64 -39.39 -3.24
CA VAL A 289 -15.50 -39.52 -4.42
C VAL A 289 -15.22 -40.82 -5.19
N ALA A 290 -13.95 -41.20 -5.33
CA ALA A 290 -13.56 -42.46 -5.98
C ALA A 290 -13.86 -43.72 -5.13
N VAL A 291 -14.21 -43.58 -3.85
CA VAL A 291 -14.71 -44.65 -2.98
C VAL A 291 -16.24 -44.73 -3.07
N GLU A 292 -16.96 -43.61 -3.01
CA GLU A 292 -18.42 -43.57 -3.18
C GLU A 292 -18.85 -44.17 -4.52
N LEU A 293 -18.24 -43.74 -5.62
CA LEU A 293 -18.52 -44.26 -6.97
C LEU A 293 -18.25 -45.77 -7.10
N ARG A 294 -17.30 -46.31 -6.33
CA ARG A 294 -17.06 -47.77 -6.27
C ARG A 294 -18.08 -48.48 -5.38
N CYS A 295 -18.61 -47.83 -4.35
CA CYS A 295 -19.65 -48.38 -3.49
C CYS A 295 -20.99 -48.46 -4.24
N ASP A 296 -21.44 -47.35 -4.83
CA ASP A 296 -22.66 -47.29 -5.65
C ASP A 296 -22.61 -48.28 -6.82
N ARG A 297 -21.48 -48.33 -7.55
CA ARG A 297 -21.29 -49.34 -8.62
C ARG A 297 -21.46 -50.78 -8.11
N ARG A 298 -20.88 -51.13 -6.96
CA ARG A 298 -21.06 -52.46 -6.34
C ARG A 298 -22.51 -52.71 -5.93
N GLN A 299 -23.22 -51.72 -5.39
CA GLN A 299 -24.64 -51.85 -5.04
C GLN A 299 -25.51 -52.07 -6.30
N ARG A 300 -25.26 -51.32 -7.38
CA ARG A 300 -25.95 -51.50 -8.67
C ARG A 300 -25.66 -52.86 -9.31
N GLU A 301 -24.42 -53.35 -9.23
CA GLU A 301 -24.03 -54.68 -9.71
C GLU A 301 -24.63 -55.81 -8.85
N ALA A 302 -24.78 -55.62 -7.54
CA ALA A 302 -25.47 -56.57 -6.65
C ALA A 302 -26.99 -56.60 -6.89
N ALA A 303 -27.64 -55.44 -7.01
CA ALA A 303 -29.08 -55.34 -7.29
C ALA A 303 -29.47 -55.98 -8.64
N ARG A 304 -28.55 -55.99 -9.62
CA ARG A 304 -28.71 -56.69 -10.91
C ARG A 304 -28.53 -58.21 -10.86
N ARG A 305 -28.13 -58.79 -9.72
CA ARG A 305 -28.01 -60.25 -9.51
C ARG A 305 -29.16 -60.85 -8.69
N ILE A 306 -30.11 -60.03 -8.27
CA ILE A 306 -31.30 -60.40 -7.46
C ILE A 306 -32.59 -60.30 -8.32
N ARG A 307 -32.45 -59.92 -9.60
CA ARG A 307 -33.44 -60.03 -10.66
C ARG A 307 -32.96 -61.04 -11.70
#